data_AF-A0A8C0HES2-F1
#
_entry.id   AF-A0A8C0HES2-F1
#
_cell.length_a   1.000
_cell.length_b   1.000
_cell.length_c   1.000
_cell.angle_alpha   90.00
_cell.angle_beta   90.00
_cell.angle_gamma   90.00
#
_symmetry.space_group_name_H-M   'P 1'
#
loop_
_entity.id
_entity.type
_entity.pdbx_description
1 polymer ?
#
loop_
_entity_poly.entity_id
_entity_poly.type
_entity_poly.pdbx_seq_one_letter_code
_entity_poly.pdbx_strand_id
1 'polypeptide(L)' 'HRMGQRFQVLRCFSCGTFQVHQVKKSRKWSCKVCGEKQMLLKAYGQGSGSDCRRHVQKLNLLRAGMEVSVKRFHK' A
#
# COMPACT_ATOMS: atom_id res chain seq x y z
N HIS A 1 11.10 27.29 -0.92
CA HIS A 1 10.52 26.24 -1.80
C HIS A 1 10.40 24.92 -1.04
N ARG A 2 9.18 24.49 -0.71
CA ARG A 2 8.95 23.22 0.01
C ARG A 2 8.95 22.10 -1.03
N MET A 3 10.05 21.35 -1.14
CA MET A 3 10.11 20.13 -1.95
C MET A 3 8.89 19.27 -1.62
N GLY A 4 7.98 19.13 -2.59
CA GLY A 4 6.67 18.50 -2.39
C GLY A 4 6.85 17.11 -1.77
N GLN A 5 6.13 16.85 -0.68
CA GLN A 5 6.16 15.55 -0.01
C GLN A 5 5.72 14.49 -1.02
N ARG A 6 6.64 13.62 -1.43
CA ARG A 6 6.32 12.50 -2.34
C ARG A 6 5.61 11.41 -1.57
N PHE A 7 4.59 10.81 -2.19
CA PHE A 7 3.86 9.68 -1.66
C PHE A 7 4.09 8.46 -2.55
N GLN A 8 3.88 7.29 -1.96
CA GLN A 8 4.02 6.01 -2.61
C GLN A 8 2.92 5.05 -2.16
N VAL A 9 2.58 4.11 -3.03
CA VAL A 9 1.58 3.07 -2.79
C VAL A 9 2.28 1.77 -2.44
N LEU A 10 1.92 1.20 -1.29
CA LEU A 10 2.51 -0.02 -0.75
C LEU A 10 1.43 -1.09 -0.57
N ARG A 11 1.81 -2.36 -0.64
CA ARG A 11 0.93 -3.51 -0.38
C ARG A 11 1.36 -4.22 0.90
N CYS A 12 0.42 -4.46 1.80
CA CYS A 12 0.65 -5.25 3.00
C CYS A 12 0.90 -6.73 2.65
N PHE A 13 1.95 -7.37 3.17
CA PHE A 13 2.21 -8.79 2.93
C PHE A 13 1.17 -9.67 3.64
N SER A 14 0.78 -9.30 4.86
CA SER A 14 -0.17 -10.05 5.69
C SER A 14 -1.60 -9.88 5.16
N CYS A 15 -2.24 -8.73 5.35
CA CYS A 15 -3.63 -8.55 4.95
C CYS A 15 -3.82 -8.28 3.45
N GLY A 16 -2.77 -7.98 2.67
CA GLY A 16 -2.88 -7.73 1.22
C GLY A 16 -3.38 -6.33 0.83
N THR A 17 -3.78 -5.50 1.79
CA THR A 17 -4.36 -4.16 1.54
C THR A 17 -3.32 -3.18 1.03
N PHE A 18 -3.70 -2.39 0.02
CA PHE A 18 -2.91 -1.28 -0.51
C PHE A 18 -3.09 -0.02 0.32
N GLN A 19 -1.99 0.70 0.57
CA GLN A 19 -1.95 1.86 1.45
C GLN A 19 -1.05 2.95 0.88
N VAL A 20 -1.43 4.21 1.11
CA VAL A 20 -0.60 5.36 0.79
C VAL A 20 0.35 5.61 1.95
N HIS A 21 1.64 5.74 1.64
CA HIS A 21 2.66 6.12 2.60
C HIS A 21 3.50 7.26 2.04
N GLN A 22 3.90 8.19 2.90
CA GLN A 22 4.86 9.21 2.50
C GLN A 22 6.23 8.58 2.26
N VAL A 23 6.95 8.98 1.22
CA VAL A 23 8.31 8.51 1.00
C VAL A 23 9.18 9.03 2.14
N LYS A 24 9.76 8.11 2.91
CA LYS A 24 10.71 8.38 4.00
C LYS A 24 12.03 7.70 3.67
N LYS A 25 13.12 8.13 4.32
CA LYS A 25 14.43 7.49 4.21
C LYS A 25 14.40 6.04 4.74
N SER A 26 13.60 5.79 5.77
CA SER A 26 13.38 4.45 6.30
C SER A 26 12.40 3.66 5.43
N ARG A 27 12.76 2.41 5.15
CA ARG A 27 11.89 1.44 4.46
C ARG A 27 10.92 0.72 5.41
N LYS A 28 11.01 0.93 6.72
CA LYS A 28 10.10 0.28 7.69
C LYS A 28 8.77 1.04 7.77
N TRP A 29 7.67 0.32 7.72
CA TRP A 29 6.32 0.86 7.85
C TRP A 29 5.39 -0.16 8.49
N SER A 30 4.29 0.30 9.08
CA SER A 30 3.28 -0.57 9.67
C SER A 30 1.98 -0.46 8.90
N CYS A 31 1.32 -1.61 8.68
CA CYS A 31 -0.01 -1.62 8.08
C CYS A 31 -1.02 -1.00 9.05
N LYS A 32 -1.74 0.04 8.62
CA LYS A 32 -2.80 0.69 9.40
C LYS A 32 -4.07 -0.16 9.55
N VAL A 33 -4.19 -1.23 8.78
CA VAL A 33 -5.36 -2.12 8.78
C VAL A 33 -5.15 -3.31 9.71
N CYS A 34 -4.04 -4.03 9.57
CA CYS A 34 -3.76 -5.22 10.38
C CYS A 34 -2.66 -5.02 11.44
N GLY A 35 -2.05 -3.84 11.54
CA GLY A 35 -1.02 -3.52 12.54
C GLY A 35 0.39 -4.07 12.26
N GLU A 36 0.52 -5.00 11.32
CA GLU A 36 1.79 -5.68 11.04
C GLU A 36 2.93 -4.72 10.65
N LYS A 37 4.10 -4.93 11.25
CA LYS A 37 5.33 -4.17 10.95
C LYS A 37 6.06 -4.84 9.79
N GLN A 38 6.33 -4.06 8.74
CA GLN A 38 6.83 -4.60 7.47
C GLN A 38 7.93 -3.72 6.89
N MET A 39 8.71 -4.30 6.00
CA MET A 39 9.67 -3.56 5.20
C MET A 39 9.11 -3.32 3.80
N LEU A 40 9.32 -2.12 3.29
CA LEU A 40 9.03 -1.76 1.92
C LEU A 40 10.03 -2.42 0.98
N LEU A 41 9.56 -3.45 0.26
CA LEU A 41 10.31 -4.13 -0.78
C LEU A 41 10.11 -3.47 -2.15
N LYS A 42 8.85 -3.17 -2.50
CA LYS A 42 8.46 -2.58 -3.79
C LYS A 42 7.32 -1.58 -3.62
N ALA A 43 7.46 -0.43 -4.27
CA ALA A 43 6.37 0.53 -4.41
C ALA A 43 5.56 0.21 -5.68
N TYR A 44 4.24 0.23 -5.58
CA TYR A 44 3.31 -0.03 -6.69
C TYR A 44 2.96 1.23 -7.48
N GLY A 45 3.30 2.40 -6.93
CA GLY A 45 3.14 3.69 -7.57
C GLY A 45 3.74 4.79 -6.70
N GLN A 46 4.14 5.91 -7.29
CA GLN A 46 4.63 7.08 -6.58
C GLN A 46 4.14 8.36 -7.25
N GLY A 47 3.87 9.41 -6.46
CA GLY A 47 3.39 10.67 -7.00
C GLY A 47 2.90 11.61 -5.93
N SER A 48 1.93 12.46 -6.31
CA SER A 48 1.24 13.33 -5.37
C SER A 48 0.34 12.51 -4.43
N GLY A 49 -0.01 13.09 -3.28
CA GLY A 49 -0.90 12.43 -2.31
C GLY A 49 -2.29 12.14 -2.89
N SER A 50 -2.82 13.02 -3.74
CA SER A 50 -4.11 12.82 -4.43
C SER A 50 -4.07 11.65 -5.41
N ASP A 51 -3.02 11.55 -6.22
CA ASP A 51 -2.89 10.46 -7.20
C ASP A 51 -2.74 9.12 -6.49
N CYS A 52 -1.90 9.07 -5.45
CA CYS A 52 -1.70 7.85 -4.67
C CYS A 52 -3.00 7.39 -3.97
N ARG A 53 -3.81 8.32 -3.43
CA ARG A 53 -5.10 7.98 -2.81
C ARG A 53 -6.07 7.37 -3.82
N ARG A 54 -6.20 7.98 -5.01
CA ARG A 54 -7.05 7.46 -6.09
C ARG A 54 -6.60 6.07 -6.54
N HIS A 55 -5.30 5.88 -6.67
CA HIS A 55 -4.71 4.60 -7.05
C HIS A 55 -4.96 3.51 -6.00
N VAL A 56 -4.75 3.81 -4.72
CA VAL A 56 -5.03 2.88 -3.60
C VAL A 56 -6.50 2.50 -3.55
N GLN A 57 -7.40 3.46 -3.72
CA GLN A 57 -8.85 3.17 -3.75
C GLN A 57 -9.19 2.20 -4.88
N LYS A 58 -8.69 2.45 -6.09
CA LYS A 58 -8.88 1.54 -7.24
C LYS A 58 -8.31 0.13 -6.96
N LEU A 59 -7.10 0.04 -6.44
CA LEU A 59 -6.46 -1.26 -6.15
C LEU A 59 -7.19 -2.05 -5.06
N ASN A 60 -7.64 -1.39 -4.00
CA ASN A 60 -8.40 -2.05 -2.94
C ASN A 60 -9.81 -2.45 -3.40
N LEU A 61 -10.46 -1.68 -4.27
CA LEU A 61 -11.73 -2.08 -4.90
C LEU A 61 -11.55 -3.32 -5.78
N LEU A 62 -10.51 -3.35 -6.63
CA LEU A 62 -10.19 -4.52 -7.44
C LEU A 62 -9.89 -5.75 -6.57
N ARG A 63 -9.16 -5.56 -5.47
CA ARG A 63 -8.90 -6.62 -4.50
C ARG A 63 -10.19 -7.13 -3.86
N ALA A 64 -11.07 -6.25 -3.39
CA ALA A 64 -12.35 -6.64 -2.80
C ALA A 64 -13.24 -7.39 -3.81
N GLY A 65 -13.22 -7.00 -5.09
CA GLY A 65 -13.90 -7.73 -6.16
C GLY A 65 -13.23 -9.06 -6.54
N MET A 66 -11.91 -9.17 -6.42
CA MET A 66 -11.12 -10.38 -6.70
C MET A 66 -11.01 -11.34 -5.50
N GLU A 67 -11.38 -10.92 -4.29
CA GLU A 67 -11.38 -11.75 -3.08
C GLU A 67 -12.37 -12.94 -3.13
N VAL A 68 -13.17 -13.04 -4.19
CA VAL A 68 -13.98 -14.24 -4.49
C VAL A 68 -13.11 -15.46 -4.88
N SER A 69 -11.82 -15.32 -5.23
CA SER A 69 -11.06 -16.47 -5.79
C SER A 69 -9.69 -16.79 -5.19
N VAL A 70 -9.22 -16.15 -4.11
CA VAL A 70 -7.93 -16.54 -3.50
C VAL A 70 -8.15 -17.11 -2.11
N LYS A 71 -8.55 -18.38 -2.08
CA LYS A 71 -8.28 -19.27 -0.94
C LYS A 71 -6.76 -19.28 -0.74
N ARG A 72 -6.27 -18.51 0.23
CA ARG A 72 -4.90 -18.64 0.72
C ARG A 72 -4.77 -20.02 1.36
N PHE A 73 -4.27 -20.99 0.59
CA PHE A 73 -3.64 -22.18 1.12
C PHE A 73 -2.48 -21.71 2.02
N HIS A 74 -2.72 -21.71 3.33
CA HIS A 74 -1.65 -21.84 4.28
C HIS A 74 -1.28 -23.32 4.28
N LYS A 75 -0.01 -23.61 3.98
CA LYS A 75 0.57 -24.95 4.15
C LYS A 75 1.08 -25.06 5.57
#